data_AF-A0A5C8Q1Q8-F1
#
_entry.id   AF-A0A5C8Q1Q8-F1
#
_cell.length_a   1.000
_cell.length_b   1.000
_cell.length_c   1.000
_cell.angle_alpha   90.00
_cell.angle_beta   90.00
_cell.angle_gamma   90.00
#
_symmetry.space_group_name_H-M   'P 1'
#
loop_
_entity.id
_entity.type
_entity.pdbx_description
1 polymer ?
#
loop_
_entity_poly.entity_id
_entity_poly.type
_entity_poly.pdbx_seq_one_letter_code
_entity_poly.pdbx_strand_id
1 'polypeptide(L)'
;MTPGVSREQLRRVSTALSEPALIRLITEIDDNGPVPPRSTGRIFADLAPHKVRHATERAHALGLVHARVGGGLGLTESGVLLAEVYDVTARWARRHAYPAPTGDFTGRIRHTFALLAEPQVHAALTNGEPSSLGTGASTPLPDAEVVEPGLSGPWRLLMQWIRANPQAAGFAAGELAA
;
A
#
# COMPACT_ATOMS: atom_id res chain seq x y z
N MET A 1 -21.85 6.50 10.95
CA MET A 1 -21.56 6.02 9.59
C MET A 1 -20.23 6.62 9.17
N THR A 2 -19.14 5.86 9.23
CA THR A 2 -17.86 6.29 8.63
C THR A 2 -18.06 6.31 7.12
N PRO A 3 -17.84 7.43 6.43
CA PRO A 3 -17.92 7.45 4.98
C PRO A 3 -16.94 6.41 4.42
N GLY A 4 -17.40 5.60 3.47
CA GLY A 4 -16.53 4.65 2.77
C GLY A 4 -15.35 5.38 2.13
N VAL A 5 -14.19 4.72 2.07
CA VAL A 5 -13.02 5.24 1.35
C VAL A 5 -13.41 5.42 -0.11
N SER A 6 -13.38 6.66 -0.62
CA SER A 6 -13.73 6.92 -2.02
C SER A 6 -12.66 6.37 -2.95
N ARG A 7 -13.03 6.00 -4.19
CA ARG A 7 -12.07 5.53 -5.21
C ARG A 7 -10.93 6.51 -5.46
N GLU A 8 -11.26 7.81 -5.50
CA GLU A 8 -10.26 8.84 -5.71
C GLU A 8 -9.31 8.95 -4.51
N GLN A 9 -9.82 8.85 -3.28
CA GLN A 9 -8.98 8.77 -2.08
C GLN A 9 -8.06 7.54 -2.13
N LEU A 10 -8.60 6.38 -2.50
CA LEU A 10 -7.83 5.15 -2.67
C LEU A 10 -6.72 5.32 -3.72
N ARG A 11 -7.02 5.88 -4.89
CA ARG A 11 -6.04 6.10 -5.96
C ARG A 11 -4.90 6.99 -5.51
N ARG A 12 -5.22 8.09 -4.81
CA ARG A 12 -4.22 9.03 -4.30
C ARG A 12 -3.32 8.40 -3.26
N VAL A 13 -3.90 7.72 -2.27
CA VAL A 13 -3.14 7.02 -1.23
C VAL A 13 -2.30 5.90 -1.84
N SER A 14 -2.87 5.10 -2.73
CA SER A 14 -2.16 4.02 -3.41
C SER A 14 -0.97 4.55 -4.19
N THR A 15 -1.12 5.68 -4.89
CA THR A 15 -0.01 6.37 -5.58
C THR A 15 1.08 6.80 -4.59
N ALA A 16 0.70 7.48 -3.50
CA ALA A 16 1.63 7.98 -2.50
C ALA A 16 2.40 6.85 -1.78
N LEU A 17 1.72 5.75 -1.47
CA LEU A 17 2.31 4.56 -0.86
C LEU A 17 3.07 3.68 -1.87
N SER A 18 2.94 3.94 -3.17
CA SER A 18 3.62 3.19 -4.23
C SER A 18 4.94 3.83 -4.68
N GLU A 19 5.43 4.87 -4.01
CA GLU A 19 6.73 5.45 -4.35
C GLU A 19 7.85 4.41 -4.12
N PRO A 20 8.70 4.11 -5.12
CA PRO A 20 9.75 3.11 -4.98
C PRO A 20 10.68 3.31 -3.78
N ALA A 21 11.08 4.56 -3.52
CA ALA A 21 11.98 4.89 -2.42
C ALA A 21 11.29 4.72 -1.05
N LEU A 22 9.98 4.99 -0.95
CA LEU A 22 9.21 4.73 0.27
C LEU A 22 9.07 3.22 0.53
N ILE A 23 8.70 2.43 -0.49
CA ILE A 23 8.62 0.96 -0.37
C ILE A 23 9.95 0.40 0.12
N ARG A 24 11.06 0.81 -0.50
CA ARG A 24 12.42 0.40 -0.13
C ARG A 24 12.76 0.78 1.31
N LEU A 25 12.43 2.00 1.73
CA LEU A 25 12.70 2.49 3.09
C LEU A 25 11.93 1.70 4.15
N ILE A 26 10.62 1.54 3.96
CA ILE A 26 9.76 0.87 4.95
C ILE A 26 10.13 -0.60 5.09
N THR A 27 10.34 -1.30 3.97
CA THR A 27 10.76 -2.71 4.00
C THR A 27 12.15 -2.92 4.56
N GLU A 28 13.10 -2.02 4.29
CA GLU A 28 14.42 -2.08 4.93
C GLU A 28 14.33 -2.01 6.45
N ILE A 29 13.50 -1.11 6.99
CA ILE A 29 13.36 -0.96 8.44
C ILE A 29 12.61 -2.16 9.03
N ASP A 30 11.64 -2.73 8.32
CA ASP A 30 10.90 -3.92 8.74
C ASP A 30 11.82 -5.16 8.81
N ASP A 31 12.60 -5.40 7.75
CA ASP A 31 13.45 -6.59 7.63
C ASP A 31 14.68 -6.53 8.53
N ASN A 32 15.33 -5.36 8.63
CA ASN A 32 16.64 -5.21 9.27
C ASN A 32 16.62 -4.36 10.56
N GLY A 33 15.45 -3.84 10.93
CA GLY A 33 15.30 -2.94 12.06
C GLY A 33 15.75 -1.50 11.75
N PRO A 34 15.92 -0.65 12.78
CA PRO A 34 16.11 0.77 12.61
C PRO A 34 17.34 1.14 11.80
N VAL A 35 17.19 2.08 10.86
CA VAL A 35 18.28 2.57 10.04
C VAL A 35 19.12 3.60 10.82
N PRO A 36 20.43 3.35 11.05
CA PRO A 36 21.31 4.32 11.70
C PRO A 36 21.63 5.51 10.79
N PRO A 37 21.70 6.76 11.30
CA PRO A 37 21.86 7.95 10.45
C PRO A 37 23.15 7.95 9.62
N ARG A 38 24.23 7.36 10.15
CA ARG A 38 25.54 7.28 9.47
C ARG A 38 25.62 6.14 8.45
N SER A 39 24.64 5.25 8.41
CA SER A 39 24.64 4.07 7.53
C SER A 39 23.67 4.20 6.36
N THR A 40 22.82 5.22 6.34
CA THR A 40 21.79 5.46 5.31
C THR A 40 22.34 5.37 3.88
N GLY A 41 23.44 6.04 3.57
CA GLY A 41 24.01 6.01 2.21
C GLY A 41 24.54 4.64 1.77
N ARG A 42 24.95 3.79 2.72
CA ARG A 42 25.39 2.41 2.43
C ARG A 42 24.20 1.47 2.26
N ILE A 43 23.17 1.63 3.09
CA ILE A 43 21.97 0.78 3.10
C ILE A 43 21.12 1.02 1.85
N PHE A 44 21.04 2.27 1.40
CA PHE A 44 20.28 2.70 0.22
C PHE A 44 21.19 3.10 -0.94
N ALA A 45 22.28 2.36 -1.15
CA ALA A 45 23.26 2.66 -2.21
C ALA A 45 22.66 2.59 -3.63
N ASP A 46 21.52 1.91 -3.79
CA ASP A 46 20.71 1.83 -4.99
C ASP A 46 19.88 3.10 -5.27
N LEU A 47 19.76 4.01 -4.29
CA LEU A 47 18.97 5.23 -4.39
C LEU A 47 19.86 6.48 -4.35
N ALA A 48 19.48 7.48 -5.15
CA ALA A 48 20.10 8.80 -5.05
C ALA A 48 19.80 9.43 -3.66
N PRO A 49 20.75 10.14 -3.03
CA PRO A 49 20.56 10.67 -1.66
C PRO A 49 19.32 11.55 -1.48
N HIS A 50 18.97 12.33 -2.50
CA HIS A 50 17.76 13.17 -2.46
C HIS A 50 16.47 12.34 -2.45
N LYS A 51 16.44 11.15 -3.08
CA LYS A 51 15.29 10.24 -3.03
C LYS A 51 15.13 9.62 -1.65
N VAL A 52 16.24 9.26 -0.99
CA VAL A 52 16.20 8.75 0.38
C VAL A 52 15.72 9.82 1.36
N ARG A 53 16.19 11.06 1.20
CA ARG A 53 15.72 12.20 1.99
C ARG A 53 14.22 12.45 1.77
N HIS A 54 13.79 12.53 0.52
CA HIS A 54 12.38 12.71 0.16
C HIS A 54 11.49 11.60 0.74
N ALA A 55 11.89 10.33 0.60
CA ALA A 55 11.15 9.20 1.16
C ALA A 55 11.09 9.26 2.70
N THR A 56 12.15 9.71 3.37
CA THR A 56 12.18 9.87 4.83
C THR A 56 11.24 11.00 5.28
N GLU A 57 11.28 12.16 4.61
CA GLU A 57 10.38 13.29 4.86
C GLU A 57 8.91 12.88 4.67
N ARG A 58 8.62 12.17 3.57
CA ARG A 58 7.30 11.61 3.30
C ARG A 58 6.86 10.61 4.36
N ALA A 59 7.74 9.70 4.76
CA ALA A 59 7.43 8.71 5.80
C ALA A 59 7.11 9.39 7.14
N HIS A 60 7.80 10.48 7.49
CA HIS A 60 7.45 11.30 8.64
C HIS A 60 6.09 11.98 8.48
N ALA A 61 5.81 12.58 7.33
CA ALA A 61 4.53 13.25 7.07
C ALA A 61 3.34 12.28 7.12
N LEU A 62 3.55 11.02 6.71
CA LEU A 62 2.56 9.95 6.79
C LEU A 62 2.50 9.28 8.17
N GLY A 63 3.38 9.66 9.12
CA GLY A 63 3.44 9.07 10.46
C GLY A 63 3.93 7.62 10.48
N LEU A 64 4.67 7.19 9.46
CA LEU A 64 5.16 5.81 9.28
C LEU A 64 6.44 5.52 10.06
N VAL A 65 7.22 6.56 10.34
CA VAL A 65 8.54 6.42 10.98
C VAL A 65 8.71 7.40 12.13
N HIS A 66 9.58 7.03 13.06
CA HIS A 66 9.95 7.85 14.21
C HIS A 66 11.45 7.76 14.48
N ALA A 67 12.01 8.83 15.06
CA ALA A 67 13.36 8.78 15.59
C ALA A 67 13.37 7.95 16.88
N ARG A 68 14.31 7.00 16.99
CA ARG A 68 14.47 6.19 18.20
C ARG A 68 15.36 6.88 19.23
N VAL A 69 15.08 6.64 20.51
CA VAL A 69 15.99 6.98 21.61
C VAL A 69 17.28 6.17 21.42
N GLY A 70 18.43 6.85 21.38
CA GLY A 70 19.72 6.25 21.00
C GLY A 70 20.09 6.43 19.52
N GLY A 71 19.19 6.99 18.71
CA GLY A 71 19.42 7.36 17.31
C GLY A 71 18.85 6.35 16.31
N GLY A 72 18.73 6.80 15.06
CA GLY A 72 18.20 6.00 13.95
C GLY A 72 16.69 6.12 13.73
N LEU A 73 16.27 5.64 12.58
CA LEU A 73 14.90 5.73 12.08
C LEU A 73 14.21 4.37 12.21
N GLY A 74 13.15 4.29 13.02
CA GLY A 74 12.34 3.08 13.21
C GLY A 74 10.92 3.23 12.64
N LEU A 75 10.21 2.12 12.49
CA LEU A 75 8.78 2.13 12.12
C LEU A 75 7.90 2.46 13.33
N THR A 76 6.85 3.24 13.09
CA THR A 76 5.71 3.33 14.01
C THR A 76 4.81 2.10 13.83
N GLU A 77 3.76 1.96 14.66
CA GLU A 77 2.74 0.93 14.44
C GLU A 77 2.10 1.02 13.04
N SER A 78 1.83 2.24 12.56
CA SER A 78 1.34 2.48 11.21
C SER A 78 2.36 2.07 10.14
N GLY A 79 3.65 2.29 10.39
CA GLY A 79 4.74 1.81 9.54
C GLY A 79 4.81 0.29 9.44
N VAL A 80 4.67 -0.41 10.57
CA VAL A 80 4.64 -1.88 10.63
C VAL A 80 3.43 -2.42 9.86
N LEU A 81 2.25 -1.85 10.08
CA LEU A 81 1.05 -2.23 9.33
C LEU A 81 1.22 -2.01 7.82
N LEU A 82 1.91 -0.93 7.40
CA LEU A 82 2.20 -0.71 5.98
C LEU A 82 3.17 -1.75 5.41
N ALA A 83 4.18 -2.16 6.19
CA ALA A 83 5.09 -3.23 5.78
C ALA A 83 4.34 -4.56 5.58
N GLU A 84 3.38 -4.88 6.46
CA GLU A 84 2.51 -6.05 6.30
C GLU A 84 1.65 -5.95 5.03
N VAL A 85 1.09 -4.77 4.72
CA VAL A 85 0.37 -4.53 3.46
C VAL A 85 1.29 -4.84 2.27
N TYR A 86 2.54 -4.37 2.29
CA TYR A 86 3.51 -4.63 1.21
C TYR A 86 3.84 -6.12 1.07
N ASP A 87 4.12 -6.84 2.15
CA ASP A 87 4.43 -8.26 2.07
C ASP A 87 3.25 -9.09 1.55
N VAL A 88 2.03 -8.87 2.07
CA VAL A 88 0.83 -9.58 1.61
C VAL A 88 0.55 -9.29 0.14
N THR A 89 0.75 -8.04 -0.28
CA THR A 89 0.61 -7.61 -1.68
C THR A 89 1.64 -8.31 -2.57
N ALA A 90 2.91 -8.28 -2.21
CA ALA A 90 3.97 -8.92 -2.98
C ALA A 90 3.81 -10.44 -3.03
N ARG A 91 3.39 -11.07 -1.93
CA ARG A 91 3.09 -12.50 -1.85
C ARG A 91 1.93 -12.89 -2.75
N TRP A 92 0.86 -12.09 -2.79
CA TRP A 92 -0.24 -12.28 -3.73
C TRP A 92 0.26 -12.16 -5.18
N ALA A 93 1.01 -11.11 -5.49
CA ALA A 93 1.50 -10.85 -6.85
C ALA A 93 2.45 -11.96 -7.33
N ARG A 94 3.33 -12.49 -6.47
CA ARG A 94 4.18 -13.64 -6.77
C ARG A 94 3.36 -14.89 -7.07
N ARG A 95 2.36 -15.20 -6.24
CA ARG A 95 1.50 -16.38 -6.42
C ARG A 95 0.75 -16.36 -7.75
N HIS A 96 0.33 -15.18 -8.21
CA HIS A 96 -0.43 -15.02 -9.45
C HIS A 96 0.44 -14.59 -10.64
N ALA A 97 1.77 -14.62 -10.49
CA ALA A 97 2.72 -14.18 -11.51
C ALA A 97 2.42 -12.78 -12.10
N TYR A 98 1.85 -11.89 -11.28
CA TYR A 98 1.45 -10.54 -11.66
C TYR A 98 2.55 -9.52 -11.32
N PRO A 99 2.79 -8.48 -12.16
CA PRO A 99 2.28 -8.33 -13.53
C PRO A 99 2.96 -9.26 -14.54
N ALA A 100 4.12 -9.81 -14.15
CA ALA A 100 4.86 -10.80 -14.91
C ALA A 100 5.55 -11.79 -13.92
N PRO A 101 5.91 -13.00 -14.38
CA PRO A 101 6.55 -14.00 -13.54
C PRO A 101 7.86 -13.52 -12.87
N THR A 102 8.62 -12.63 -13.53
CA THR A 102 9.96 -12.19 -13.10
C THR A 102 10.01 -10.78 -12.51
N GLY A 103 8.86 -10.20 -12.12
CA GLY A 103 8.83 -8.87 -11.49
C GLY A 103 9.54 -8.82 -10.13
N ASP A 104 10.24 -7.72 -9.86
CA ASP A 104 10.83 -7.42 -8.55
C ASP A 104 9.77 -7.09 -7.50
N PHE A 105 10.17 -7.03 -6.23
CA PHE A 105 9.27 -6.77 -5.11
C PHE A 105 8.53 -5.44 -5.24
N THR A 106 9.27 -4.36 -5.50
CA THR A 106 8.73 -3.00 -5.62
C THR A 106 7.75 -2.88 -6.78
N GLY A 107 8.09 -3.42 -7.96
CA GLY A 107 7.24 -3.44 -9.13
C GLY A 107 5.93 -4.18 -8.85
N ARG A 108 5.99 -5.35 -8.21
CA ARG A 108 4.78 -6.11 -7.84
C ARG A 108 3.82 -5.32 -6.97
N ILE A 109 4.33 -4.61 -5.96
CA ILE A 109 3.50 -3.76 -5.10
C ILE A 109 2.85 -2.64 -5.92
N ARG A 110 3.65 -1.89 -6.68
CA ARG A 110 3.17 -0.76 -7.48
C ARG A 110 2.08 -1.15 -8.47
N HIS A 111 2.29 -2.25 -9.19
CA HIS A 111 1.31 -2.76 -10.15
C HIS A 111 0.05 -3.26 -9.44
N THR A 112 0.19 -3.94 -8.30
CA THR A 112 -0.99 -4.43 -7.56
C THR A 112 -1.79 -3.28 -6.95
N PHE A 113 -1.13 -2.24 -6.43
CA PHE A 113 -1.81 -1.04 -5.94
C PHE A 113 -2.53 -0.28 -7.05
N ALA A 114 -1.93 -0.20 -8.25
CA ALA A 114 -2.62 0.33 -9.42
C ALA A 114 -3.86 -0.51 -9.78
N LEU A 115 -3.72 -1.84 -9.78
CA LEU A 115 -4.84 -2.78 -10.02
C LEU A 115 -5.98 -2.60 -9.00
N LEU A 116 -5.67 -2.45 -7.70
CA LEU A 116 -6.67 -2.22 -6.66
C LEU A 116 -7.43 -0.90 -6.85
N ALA A 117 -6.81 0.11 -7.49
CA ALA A 117 -7.43 1.40 -7.78
C ALA A 117 -8.25 1.42 -9.10
N GLU A 118 -8.17 0.37 -9.91
CA GLU A 118 -8.96 0.23 -11.13
C GLU A 118 -10.47 0.20 -10.80
N PRO A 119 -11.33 0.89 -11.56
CA PRO A 119 -12.74 1.05 -11.22
C PRO A 119 -13.48 -0.29 -11.07
N GLN A 120 -13.21 -1.22 -11.98
CA GLN A 120 -13.83 -2.54 -12.00
C GLN A 120 -13.42 -3.39 -10.78
N VAL A 121 -12.13 -3.38 -10.43
CA VAL A 121 -11.58 -4.12 -9.29
C VAL A 121 -12.09 -3.52 -7.98
N HIS A 122 -12.04 -2.20 -7.85
CA HIS A 122 -12.58 -1.49 -6.70
C HIS A 122 -14.07 -1.81 -6.48
N ALA A 123 -14.89 -1.67 -7.52
CA ALA A 123 -16.33 -1.95 -7.42
C ALA A 123 -16.61 -3.40 -7.00
N ALA A 124 -15.88 -4.36 -7.56
CA ALA A 124 -16.06 -5.76 -7.22
C ALA A 124 -15.62 -6.08 -5.78
N LEU A 125 -14.54 -5.47 -5.30
CA LEU A 125 -14.05 -5.62 -3.91
C LEU A 125 -14.91 -4.87 -2.87
N THR A 126 -15.66 -3.84 -3.27
CA THR A 126 -16.59 -3.12 -2.39
C THR A 126 -17.99 -3.71 -2.37
N ASN A 127 -18.45 -4.27 -3.50
CA ASN A 127 -19.80 -4.83 -3.63
C ASN A 127 -19.87 -6.32 -3.24
N GLY A 128 -18.71 -6.98 -3.12
CA GLY A 128 -18.57 -8.42 -2.88
C GLY A 128 -18.41 -8.86 -1.43
N GLU A 129 -19.13 -8.26 -0.46
CA GLU A 129 -19.45 -9.01 0.75
C GLU A 129 -20.52 -10.06 0.36
N PRO A 130 -20.30 -11.37 0.55
CA PRO A 130 -21.33 -12.35 0.26
C PRO A 130 -22.41 -12.24 1.34
N SER A 131 -23.45 -11.42 1.07
CA SER A 131 -24.75 -11.58 1.71
C SER A 131 -25.29 -12.95 1.32
N SER A 132 -25.01 -13.94 2.17
CA SER A 132 -25.80 -15.16 2.22
C SER A 132 -27.22 -14.74 2.64
N LEU A 133 -28.13 -14.70 1.66
CA LEU A 133 -29.60 -14.80 1.72
C LEU A 133 -30.26 -13.77 0.78
N GLY A 134 -30.88 -14.27 -0.29
CA GLY A 134 -31.71 -13.45 -1.18
C GLY A 134 -32.09 -14.13 -2.48
N THR A 135 -32.89 -15.19 -2.41
CA THR A 135 -33.61 -15.76 -3.56
C THR A 135 -34.50 -14.67 -4.18
N GLY A 136 -34.23 -14.24 -5.41
CA GLY A 136 -35.17 -13.40 -6.16
C GLY A 136 -34.61 -12.74 -7.42
N ALA A 137 -35.04 -13.26 -8.58
CA ALA A 137 -35.06 -12.65 -9.92
C ALA A 137 -33.73 -12.19 -10.54
N SER A 138 -33.21 -13.05 -11.41
CA SER A 138 -32.00 -12.93 -12.19
C SER A 138 -32.06 -11.84 -13.27
N THR A 139 -31.23 -10.81 -13.13
CA THR A 139 -30.54 -10.18 -14.26
C THR A 139 -29.11 -10.73 -14.21
N PRO A 140 -28.54 -11.31 -15.28
CA PRO A 140 -27.15 -11.75 -15.24
C PRO A 140 -26.29 -10.50 -15.13
N LEU A 141 -25.79 -10.23 -13.93
CA LEU A 141 -24.61 -9.39 -13.74
C LEU A 141 -23.47 -10.06 -14.55
N PRO A 142 -22.62 -9.29 -15.25
CA PRO A 142 -21.43 -9.89 -15.86
C PRO A 142 -20.68 -10.64 -14.76
N ASP A 143 -20.32 -11.88 -15.08
CA ASP A 143 -19.84 -12.87 -14.14
C ASP A 143 -18.85 -12.27 -13.14
N ALA A 144 -18.96 -12.67 -11.87
CA ALA A 144 -17.99 -12.38 -10.81
C ALA A 144 -16.63 -13.06 -11.06
N GLU A 145 -16.26 -13.24 -12.33
CA GLU A 145 -15.07 -13.93 -12.84
C GLU A 145 -13.88 -12.99 -13.04
N VAL A 146 -14.00 -11.70 -12.72
CA VAL A 146 -12.89 -10.72 -12.85
C VAL A 146 -12.63 -9.96 -11.55
N VAL A 147 -12.71 -10.64 -10.40
CA VAL A 147 -11.81 -10.31 -9.29
C VAL A 147 -10.71 -11.32 -9.36
N GLU A 148 -9.52 -10.89 -9.79
CA GLU A 148 -8.34 -11.76 -9.77
C GLU A 148 -8.29 -12.52 -8.43
N PRO A 149 -8.32 -13.86 -8.46
CA PRO A 149 -8.56 -14.65 -7.25
C PRO A 149 -7.61 -14.25 -6.12
N GLY A 150 -8.15 -14.08 -4.91
CA GLY A 150 -7.36 -13.81 -3.71
C GLY A 150 -6.88 -12.36 -3.50
N LEU A 151 -7.32 -11.37 -4.28
CA LEU A 151 -7.03 -9.93 -4.03
C LEU A 151 -7.66 -9.38 -2.74
N SER A 152 -8.61 -10.10 -2.13
CA SER A 152 -9.29 -9.71 -0.90
C SER A 152 -8.34 -9.50 0.28
N GLY A 153 -7.23 -10.25 0.33
CA GLY A 153 -6.19 -10.10 1.36
C GLY A 153 -5.49 -8.74 1.30
N PRO A 154 -4.79 -8.42 0.18
CA PRO A 154 -4.21 -7.10 -0.06
C PRO A 154 -5.20 -5.95 0.13
N TRP A 155 -6.42 -6.10 -0.42
CA TRP A 155 -7.48 -5.10 -0.30
C TRP A 155 -7.86 -4.81 1.15
N ARG A 156 -8.14 -5.86 1.94
CA ARG A 156 -8.57 -5.74 3.33
C ARG A 156 -7.51 -5.02 4.18
N LEU A 157 -6.24 -5.39 4.04
CA LEU A 157 -5.16 -4.75 4.79
C LEU A 157 -4.94 -3.30 4.35
N LEU A 158 -4.98 -2.99 3.04
CA LEU A 158 -4.89 -1.61 2.57
C LEU A 158 -6.04 -0.75 3.11
N MET A 159 -7.27 -1.28 3.11
CA MET A 159 -8.43 -0.59 3.67
C MET A 159 -8.33 -0.40 5.18
N GLN A 160 -7.84 -1.40 5.91
CA GLN A 160 -7.56 -1.28 7.34
C GLN A 160 -6.54 -0.17 7.59
N TRP A 161 -5.44 -0.16 6.84
CA TRP A 161 -4.40 0.86 6.96
C TRP A 161 -4.94 2.26 6.69
N ILE A 162 -5.69 2.47 5.61
CA ILE A 162 -6.28 3.77 5.25
C ILE A 162 -7.23 4.27 6.34
N ARG A 163 -8.08 3.39 6.90
CA ARG A 163 -9.02 3.75 7.97
C ARG A 163 -8.30 4.10 9.28
N ALA A 164 -7.19 3.43 9.58
CA ALA A 164 -6.35 3.75 10.73
C ALA A 164 -5.53 5.04 10.54
N ASN A 165 -5.36 5.51 9.30
CA ASN A 165 -4.50 6.64 8.95
C ASN A 165 -5.21 7.72 8.12
N PRO A 166 -6.28 8.36 8.64
CA PRO A 166 -7.04 9.37 7.88
C PRO A 166 -6.18 10.59 7.48
N GLN A 167 -5.23 10.99 8.33
CA GLN A 167 -4.28 12.08 8.04
C GLN A 167 -3.38 11.79 6.83
N ALA A 168 -2.97 10.53 6.63
CA ALA A 168 -2.16 10.13 5.50
C ALA A 168 -2.93 10.23 4.18
N ALA A 169 -4.24 9.95 4.22
CA ALA A 169 -5.12 10.16 3.08
C ALA A 169 -5.34 11.64 2.75
N GLY A 170 -5.37 12.50 3.76
CA GLY A 170 -5.38 13.95 3.59
C GLY A 170 -4.08 14.48 2.97
N PHE A 171 -2.93 13.98 3.42
CA PHE A 171 -1.61 14.36 2.87
C PHE A 171 -1.48 13.99 1.38
N ALA A 172 -1.85 12.76 1.01
CA ALA A 172 -1.84 12.32 -0.38
C ALA A 172 -2.76 13.16 -1.29
N ALA A 173 -3.83 13.77 -0.73
CA ALA A 173 -4.69 14.68 -1.46
C ALA A 173 -4.03 16.05 -1.73
N GLY A 174 -3.29 16.58 -0.75
CA GLY A 174 -2.60 17.86 -0.89
C GLY A 174 -1.40 17.80 -1.84
N GLU A 175 -0.68 16.69 -1.86
CA GLU A 175 0.54 16.55 -2.66
C GLU A 175 0.28 16.40 -4.17
N LEU A 176 -0.80 15.71 -4.56
CA LEU A 176 -1.17 15.56 -5.98
C LEU A 176 -1.90 16.78 -6.55
N ALA A 177 -2.25 17.74 -5.70
CA ALA A 177 -2.84 19.03 -6.09
C ALA A 177 -1.78 20.15 -6.24
N ALA A 178 -0.54 19.89 -5.82
CA ALA A 178 0.62 20.80 -5.91
C ALA A 178 1.46 20.49 -7.16
#